data_AF-A0A2T1CGG0-F1
#
_entry.id   AF-A0A2T1CGG0-F1
#
_cell.length_a   1.000
_cell.length_b   1.000
_cell.length_c   1.000
_cell.angle_alpha   90.00
_cell.angle_beta   90.00
_cell.angle_gamma   90.00
#
_symmetry.space_group_name_H-M   'P 1'
#
loop_
_entity.id
_entity.type
_entity.pdbx_description
1 polymer ?
#
loop_
_entity_poly.entity_id
_entity_poly.type
_entity_poly.pdbx_seq_one_letter_code
_entity_poly.pdbx_strand_id
1 'polypeptide(L)'
;MMDVEAYVAAEGRAELVQQVRNKINELGIQYIYYQFISVTGRVVGKGVPADHWETIADRGIQLVYGSTANLFVDRHRNYIGYGPEAAELVAIPDPETFCQLPWDKRVARVFCTCFRNREEEVDPGAFLTSDCRGNLKRIHAEFQQAHGLHLRHGCEPEMMWLKKGADGKPDGGVTKPNCYQIDQFEELRPVFLRVIEYSRAMGLDMIQGDHEDAPGQLELNFTYDDALRTCDRLTTYRQICAQVAREFNLIACFMSKPFMGVSASGCHHNLSLWREGDEVIH
;
A
#
# COMPACT_ATOMS: atom_id res chain seq x y z
N MET A 1 -4.66 15.67 -26.01
CA MET A 1 -4.70 14.25 -25.60
C MET A 1 -4.97 14.25 -24.11
N MET A 2 -5.95 13.49 -23.62
CA MET A 2 -6.25 13.44 -22.17
C MET A 2 -5.08 12.81 -21.42
N ASP A 3 -4.88 13.15 -20.14
CA ASP A 3 -3.78 12.60 -19.35
C ASP A 3 -3.82 11.07 -19.30
N VAL A 4 -5.02 10.47 -19.17
CA VAL A 4 -5.21 9.02 -19.17
C VAL A 4 -4.75 8.36 -20.47
N GLU A 5 -4.98 9.01 -21.63
CA GLU A 5 -4.56 8.47 -22.93
C GLU A 5 -3.05 8.60 -23.11
N ALA A 6 -2.47 9.73 -22.68
CA ALA A 6 -1.02 9.90 -22.65
C ALA A 6 -0.35 8.88 -21.72
N TYR A 7 -0.99 8.56 -20.59
CA TYR A 7 -0.50 7.58 -19.62
C TYR A 7 -0.53 6.15 -20.18
N VAL A 8 -1.62 5.77 -20.86
CA VAL A 8 -1.74 4.46 -21.50
C VAL A 8 -0.78 4.31 -22.68
N ALA A 9 -0.56 5.39 -23.43
CA ALA A 9 0.35 5.45 -24.58
C ALA A 9 1.83 5.73 -24.21
N ALA A 10 2.17 5.78 -22.92
CA ALA A 10 3.52 6.07 -22.46
C ALA A 10 4.55 5.08 -23.05
N GLU A 11 5.73 5.60 -23.41
CA GLU A 11 6.81 4.81 -24.00
C GLU A 11 7.21 3.64 -23.07
N GLY A 12 7.45 2.46 -23.66
CA GLY A 12 7.80 1.24 -22.92
C GLY A 12 6.63 0.57 -22.17
N ARG A 13 5.48 1.24 -21.98
CA ARG A 13 4.36 0.67 -21.21
C ARG A 13 3.77 -0.59 -21.85
N ALA A 14 3.60 -0.60 -23.17
CA ALA A 14 3.08 -1.77 -23.89
C ALA A 14 3.96 -3.01 -23.70
N GLU A 15 5.28 -2.83 -23.64
CA GLU A 15 6.22 -3.91 -23.34
C GLU A 15 6.03 -4.43 -21.92
N LEU A 16 5.93 -3.54 -20.93
CA LEU A 16 5.69 -3.92 -19.53
C LEU A 16 4.35 -4.67 -19.37
N VAL A 17 3.29 -4.26 -20.08
CA VAL A 17 2.01 -4.96 -20.09
C VAL A 17 2.19 -6.39 -20.60
N GLN A 18 2.93 -6.58 -21.69
CA GLN A 18 3.22 -7.91 -22.23
C GLN A 18 4.10 -8.75 -21.30
N GLN A 19 5.10 -8.14 -20.65
CA GLN A 19 5.92 -8.81 -19.64
C GLN A 19 5.07 -9.30 -18.46
N VAL A 20 4.10 -8.51 -18.00
CA VAL A 20 3.16 -8.94 -16.95
C VAL A 20 2.26 -10.07 -17.44
N ARG A 21 1.77 -10.04 -18.69
CA ARG A 21 1.03 -11.19 -19.26
C ARG A 21 1.87 -12.46 -19.22
N ASN A 22 3.14 -12.39 -19.60
CA ASN A 22 4.03 -13.55 -19.55
C ASN A 22 4.17 -14.06 -18.11
N LYS A 23 4.33 -13.17 -17.12
CA LYS A 23 4.37 -13.53 -15.70
C LYS A 23 3.05 -14.14 -15.19
N ILE A 24 1.90 -13.61 -15.63
CA ILE A 24 0.57 -14.15 -15.29
C ILE A 24 0.49 -15.62 -15.73
N ASN A 25 0.93 -15.91 -16.97
CA ASN A 25 0.91 -17.26 -17.53
C ASN A 25 1.91 -18.18 -16.82
N GLU A 26 3.15 -17.70 -16.60
CA GLU A 26 4.21 -18.45 -15.93
C GLU A 26 3.83 -18.84 -14.50
N LEU A 27 3.26 -17.91 -13.75
CA LEU A 27 2.90 -18.09 -12.34
C LEU A 27 1.50 -18.71 -12.14
N GLY A 28 0.73 -18.91 -13.23
CA GLY A 28 -0.62 -19.45 -13.16
C GLY A 28 -1.61 -18.56 -12.42
N ILE A 29 -1.50 -17.23 -12.58
CA ILE A 29 -2.39 -16.28 -11.92
C ILE A 29 -3.80 -16.34 -12.54
N GLN A 30 -4.80 -16.46 -11.69
CA GLN A 30 -6.21 -16.56 -12.06
C GLN A 30 -6.98 -15.27 -11.75
N TYR A 31 -6.53 -14.51 -10.75
CA TYR A 31 -7.23 -13.33 -10.26
C TYR A 31 -6.27 -12.21 -9.87
N ILE A 32 -6.63 -10.97 -10.19
CA ILE A 32 -5.79 -9.79 -9.94
C ILE A 32 -6.59 -8.75 -9.16
N TYR A 33 -6.04 -8.26 -8.05
CA TYR A 33 -6.54 -7.08 -7.37
C TYR A 33 -5.89 -5.81 -7.94
N TYR A 34 -6.71 -4.97 -8.55
CA TYR A 34 -6.35 -3.65 -9.04
C TYR A 34 -6.64 -2.65 -7.93
N GLN A 35 -5.61 -2.10 -7.32
CA GLN A 35 -5.71 -1.37 -6.06
C GLN A 35 -5.12 0.03 -6.11
N PHE A 36 -5.74 0.96 -5.40
CA PHE A 36 -5.23 2.31 -5.14
C PHE A 36 -5.48 2.66 -3.68
N ILE A 37 -4.95 3.81 -3.25
CA ILE A 37 -4.95 4.23 -1.84
C ILE A 37 -5.92 5.37 -1.66
N SER A 38 -6.91 5.16 -0.80
CA SER A 38 -7.81 6.23 -0.36
C SER A 38 -7.05 7.31 0.41
N VAL A 39 -7.63 8.50 0.52
CA VAL A 39 -7.11 9.62 1.31
C VAL A 39 -6.92 9.31 2.80
N THR A 40 -7.53 8.23 3.29
CA THR A 40 -7.39 7.76 4.68
C THR A 40 -6.34 6.66 4.85
N GLY A 41 -5.64 6.27 3.77
CA GLY A 41 -4.63 5.22 3.80
C GLY A 41 -5.17 3.79 3.80
N ARG A 42 -6.43 3.57 3.38
CA ARG A 42 -6.95 2.23 3.07
C ARG A 42 -6.67 1.85 1.63
N VAL A 43 -6.30 0.59 1.44
CA VAL A 43 -6.22 -0.03 0.11
C VAL A 43 -7.62 -0.38 -0.36
N VAL A 44 -8.02 0.20 -1.48
CA VAL A 44 -9.33 0.03 -2.12
C VAL A 44 -9.13 -0.36 -3.58
N GLY A 45 -10.11 -1.00 -4.21
CA GLY A 45 -9.90 -1.49 -5.56
C GLY A 45 -10.98 -2.44 -6.06
N LYS A 46 -10.64 -3.16 -7.14
CA LYS A 46 -11.51 -4.16 -7.77
C LYS A 46 -10.70 -5.42 -8.07
N GLY A 47 -11.31 -6.58 -7.86
CA GLY A 47 -10.77 -7.86 -8.32
C GLY A 47 -11.30 -8.17 -9.72
N VAL A 48 -10.43 -8.67 -10.60
CA VAL A 48 -10.80 -9.07 -11.97
C VAL A 48 -10.11 -10.39 -12.32
N PRO A 49 -10.77 -11.31 -13.06
CA PRO A 49 -10.09 -12.46 -13.65
C PRO A 49 -8.90 -12.06 -14.50
N ALA A 50 -7.80 -12.80 -14.41
CA ALA A 50 -6.52 -12.47 -15.06
C ALA A 50 -6.59 -12.50 -16.60
N ASP A 51 -7.61 -13.15 -17.17
CA ASP A 51 -7.87 -13.18 -18.62
C ASP A 51 -8.08 -11.78 -19.21
N HIS A 52 -8.52 -10.81 -18.39
CA HIS A 52 -8.81 -9.45 -18.84
C HIS A 52 -7.64 -8.47 -18.66
N TRP A 53 -6.42 -8.94 -18.33
CA TRP A 53 -5.28 -8.08 -18.01
C TRP A 53 -5.04 -6.98 -19.04
N GLU A 54 -4.94 -7.28 -20.34
CA GLU A 54 -4.67 -6.29 -21.39
C GLU A 54 -5.80 -5.27 -21.51
N THR A 55 -7.06 -5.73 -21.47
CA THR A 55 -8.22 -4.84 -21.54
C THR A 55 -8.23 -3.88 -20.35
N ILE A 56 -7.93 -4.36 -19.13
CA ILE A 56 -7.85 -3.50 -17.95
C ILE A 56 -6.61 -2.61 -17.99
N ALA A 57 -5.49 -3.08 -18.56
CA ALA A 57 -4.29 -2.28 -18.73
C ALA A 57 -4.47 -1.15 -19.74
N ASP A 58 -5.37 -1.29 -20.70
CA ASP A 58 -5.74 -0.27 -21.69
C ASP A 58 -6.84 0.67 -21.15
N ARG A 59 -7.94 0.10 -20.65
CA ARG A 59 -9.16 0.87 -20.33
C ARG A 59 -9.27 1.29 -18.86
N GLY A 60 -8.63 0.55 -17.96
CA GLY A 60 -8.74 0.70 -16.51
C GLY A 60 -9.97 0.00 -15.92
N ILE A 61 -10.01 0.00 -14.58
CA ILE A 61 -11.23 -0.33 -13.83
C ILE A 61 -11.99 0.96 -13.48
N GLN A 62 -13.30 0.84 -13.29
CA GLN A 62 -14.14 1.94 -12.82
C GLN A 62 -14.74 1.70 -11.42
N LEU A 63 -14.76 2.77 -10.63
CA LEU A 63 -15.32 2.85 -9.28
C LEU A 63 -15.84 4.28 -9.05
N VAL A 64 -16.92 4.48 -8.30
CA VAL A 64 -17.36 5.83 -7.91
C VAL A 64 -16.26 6.62 -7.20
N TYR A 65 -16.15 7.93 -7.43
CA TYR A 65 -15.12 8.79 -6.81
C TYR A 65 -15.09 8.68 -5.29
N GLY A 66 -16.23 8.49 -4.64
CA GLY A 66 -16.30 8.31 -3.19
C GLY A 66 -15.45 7.14 -2.67
N SER A 67 -15.08 6.18 -3.52
CA SER A 67 -14.13 5.11 -3.16
C SER A 67 -12.75 5.64 -2.74
N THR A 68 -12.30 6.80 -3.24
CA THR A 68 -11.05 7.44 -2.78
C THR A 68 -11.16 8.01 -1.36
N ALA A 69 -12.37 8.09 -0.81
CA ALA A 69 -12.65 8.45 0.58
C ALA A 69 -13.37 7.32 1.35
N ASN A 70 -13.23 6.07 0.90
CA ASN A 70 -13.87 4.87 1.45
C ASN A 70 -15.40 4.86 1.49
N LEU A 71 -16.07 5.75 0.76
CA LEU A 71 -17.51 5.98 0.90
C LEU A 71 -17.90 6.33 2.35
N PHE A 72 -16.97 6.93 3.09
CA PHE A 72 -17.23 7.33 4.46
C PHE A 72 -18.16 8.54 4.51
N VAL A 73 -18.89 8.59 5.61
CA VAL A 73 -19.70 9.74 5.97
C VAL A 73 -19.12 10.42 7.20
N ASP A 74 -19.31 11.72 7.29
CA ASP A 74 -19.02 12.50 8.49
C ASP A 74 -20.01 12.15 9.63
N ARG A 75 -19.84 12.78 10.80
CA ARG A 75 -20.74 12.59 11.95
C ARG A 75 -22.19 13.01 11.69
N HIS A 76 -22.43 13.80 10.65
CA HIS A 76 -23.74 14.27 10.22
C HIS A 76 -24.34 13.40 9.11
N ARG A 77 -23.69 12.30 8.74
CA ARG A 77 -24.08 11.35 7.68
C ARG A 77 -23.96 11.92 6.26
N ASN A 78 -23.12 12.93 6.04
CA ASN A 78 -22.79 13.42 4.70
C ASN A 78 -21.57 12.69 4.17
N TYR A 79 -21.57 12.32 2.90
CA TYR A 79 -20.39 11.71 2.27
C TYR A 79 -19.19 12.64 2.31
N ILE A 80 -18.03 12.08 2.65
CA ILE A 80 -16.75 12.80 2.63
C ILE A 80 -16.25 12.83 1.18
N GLY A 81 -16.08 14.03 0.64
CA GLY A 81 -15.56 14.25 -0.70
C GLY A 81 -16.64 14.15 -1.78
N TYR A 82 -17.11 12.95 -2.07
CA TYR A 82 -17.99 12.68 -3.21
C TYR A 82 -19.22 11.87 -2.81
N GLY A 83 -20.41 12.33 -3.22
CA GLY A 83 -21.67 11.63 -3.04
C GLY A 83 -21.84 10.43 -3.98
N PRO A 84 -22.92 9.64 -3.80
CA PRO A 84 -23.21 8.47 -4.62
C PRO A 84 -23.54 8.81 -6.08
N GLU A 85 -23.93 10.06 -6.35
CA GLU A 85 -24.20 10.62 -7.67
C GLU A 85 -22.94 11.04 -8.43
N ALA A 86 -21.76 11.01 -7.79
CA ALA A 86 -20.52 11.39 -8.42
C ALA A 86 -20.12 10.44 -9.55
N ALA A 87 -19.32 10.95 -10.48
CA ALA A 87 -18.77 10.16 -11.57
C ALA A 87 -17.90 8.99 -11.06
N GLU A 88 -17.63 8.05 -11.95
CA GLU A 88 -16.67 6.97 -11.69
C GLU A 88 -15.26 7.36 -12.16
N LEU A 89 -14.25 7.02 -11.35
CA LEU A 89 -12.85 7.14 -11.72
C LEU A 89 -12.45 6.07 -12.70
N VAL A 90 -11.38 6.34 -13.44
CA VAL A 90 -10.68 5.34 -14.23
C VAL A 90 -9.36 5.06 -13.53
N ALA A 91 -9.17 3.85 -13.01
CA ALA A 91 -7.90 3.43 -12.41
C ALA A 91 -7.14 2.54 -13.40
N ILE A 92 -6.01 3.05 -13.92
CA ILE A 92 -5.12 2.36 -14.85
C ILE A 92 -4.02 1.66 -14.06
N PRO A 93 -3.78 0.35 -14.25
CA PRO A 93 -2.71 -0.35 -13.54
C PRO A 93 -1.33 0.14 -13.97
N ASP A 94 -0.43 0.19 -13.00
CA ASP A 94 1.01 0.42 -13.13
C ASP A 94 1.71 -0.94 -13.22
N PRO A 95 2.03 -1.46 -14.44
CA PRO A 95 2.49 -2.84 -14.61
C PRO A 95 3.76 -3.18 -13.83
N GLU A 96 4.64 -2.20 -13.60
CA GLU A 96 5.87 -2.32 -12.82
C GLU A 96 5.62 -2.72 -11.35
N THR A 97 4.37 -2.59 -10.88
CA THR A 97 3.95 -2.94 -9.52
C THR A 97 3.25 -4.29 -9.41
N PHE A 98 3.17 -5.06 -10.49
CA PHE A 98 2.58 -6.40 -10.46
C PHE A 98 3.31 -7.30 -9.46
N CYS A 99 2.57 -7.93 -8.54
CA CYS A 99 3.13 -8.78 -7.51
C CYS A 99 2.18 -9.94 -7.17
N GLN A 100 2.66 -11.18 -7.26
CA GLN A 100 1.93 -12.36 -6.80
C GLN A 100 1.83 -12.35 -5.27
N LEU A 101 0.66 -12.71 -4.73
CA LEU A 101 0.47 -12.80 -3.29
C LEU A 101 1.13 -14.08 -2.75
N PRO A 102 1.94 -14.01 -1.68
CA PRO A 102 2.62 -15.19 -1.16
C PRO A 102 1.69 -16.18 -0.46
N TRP A 103 0.56 -15.72 0.07
CA TRP A 103 -0.45 -16.55 0.76
C TRP A 103 -1.46 -17.23 -0.18
N ASP A 104 -1.60 -16.79 -1.43
CA ASP A 104 -2.36 -17.51 -2.46
C ASP A 104 -1.72 -17.28 -3.83
N LYS A 105 -1.00 -18.28 -4.32
CA LYS A 105 -0.22 -18.20 -5.55
C LYS A 105 -1.06 -18.06 -6.82
N ARG A 106 -2.37 -18.26 -6.74
CA ARG A 106 -3.31 -18.02 -7.86
C ARG A 106 -3.67 -16.54 -8.00
N VAL A 107 -3.29 -15.71 -7.04
CA VAL A 107 -3.74 -14.32 -6.94
C VAL A 107 -2.55 -13.36 -7.01
N ALA A 108 -2.72 -12.26 -7.72
CA ALA A 108 -1.78 -11.16 -7.77
C ALA A 108 -2.44 -9.83 -7.41
N ARG A 109 -1.64 -8.80 -7.19
CA ARG A 109 -2.07 -7.41 -7.08
C ARG A 109 -1.28 -6.50 -8.01
N VAL A 110 -1.83 -5.34 -8.30
CA VAL A 110 -1.17 -4.24 -9.03
C VAL A 110 -1.70 -2.92 -8.50
N PHE A 111 -0.81 -1.94 -8.28
CA PHE A 111 -1.24 -0.58 -7.96
C PHE A 111 -1.75 0.11 -9.22
N CYS A 112 -2.71 1.02 -9.05
CA CYS A 112 -3.26 1.81 -10.14
C CYS A 112 -3.02 3.30 -9.89
N THR A 113 -2.88 4.05 -11.00
CA THR A 113 -3.02 5.50 -11.03
C THR A 113 -4.45 5.85 -11.42
N CYS A 114 -5.08 6.75 -10.68
CA CYS A 114 -6.47 7.13 -10.90
C CYS A 114 -6.61 8.42 -11.71
N PHE A 115 -7.57 8.42 -12.61
CA PHE A 115 -7.91 9.50 -13.51
C PHE A 115 -9.39 9.84 -13.36
N ARG A 116 -9.71 11.07 -13.76
CA ARG A 116 -11.07 11.53 -13.96
C ARG A 116 -11.75 10.69 -15.03
N ASN A 117 -13.08 10.61 -15.00
CA ASN A 117 -13.81 9.91 -16.05
C ASN A 117 -13.52 10.56 -17.40
N ARG A 118 -13.45 9.73 -18.45
CA ARG A 118 -13.26 10.20 -19.83
C ARG A 118 -14.44 11.02 -20.34
N GLU A 119 -15.62 10.82 -19.75
CA GLU A 119 -16.87 11.46 -20.17
C GLU A 119 -17.21 12.73 -19.36
N GLU A 120 -16.35 13.19 -18.46
CA GLU A 120 -16.61 14.43 -17.71
C GLU A 120 -16.55 15.67 -18.59
N GLU A 121 -17.42 16.65 -18.31
CA GLU A 121 -17.44 17.93 -19.02
C GLU A 121 -16.20 18.80 -18.73
N VAL A 122 -15.66 18.67 -17.51
CA VAL A 122 -14.51 19.46 -17.04
C VAL A 122 -13.34 18.52 -16.78
N ASP A 123 -12.24 18.79 -17.50
CA ASP A 123 -10.98 18.05 -17.44
C ASP A 123 -11.14 16.52 -17.60
N PRO A 124 -11.80 16.05 -18.68
CA PRO A 124 -12.00 14.62 -18.91
C PRO A 124 -10.67 13.87 -18.96
N GLY A 125 -10.60 12.74 -18.27
CA GLY A 125 -9.42 11.89 -18.25
C GLY A 125 -8.17 12.53 -17.64
N ALA A 126 -8.27 13.68 -16.98
CA ALA A 126 -7.14 14.27 -16.25
C ALA A 126 -6.81 13.44 -15.00
N PHE A 127 -5.61 13.58 -14.44
CA PHE A 127 -5.27 12.90 -13.18
C PHE A 127 -6.26 13.24 -12.06
N LEU A 128 -6.65 12.24 -11.27
CA LEU A 128 -7.60 12.44 -10.20
C LEU A 128 -6.93 13.07 -8.98
N THR A 129 -7.43 14.21 -8.53
CA THR A 129 -6.84 14.99 -7.43
C THR A 129 -6.89 14.28 -6.08
N SER A 130 -7.80 13.32 -5.89
CA SER A 130 -7.90 12.50 -4.68
C SER A 130 -7.03 11.23 -4.70
N ASP A 131 -6.21 11.01 -5.74
CA ASP A 131 -5.26 9.91 -5.80
C ASP A 131 -3.96 10.23 -5.04
N CYS A 132 -3.85 9.76 -3.81
CA CYS A 132 -2.65 10.00 -2.98
C CYS A 132 -1.36 9.45 -3.62
N ARG A 133 -1.44 8.26 -4.23
CA ARG A 133 -0.27 7.60 -4.81
C ARG A 133 0.13 8.26 -6.13
N GLY A 134 -0.84 8.50 -7.01
CA GLY A 134 -0.64 9.20 -8.28
C GLY A 134 -0.10 10.61 -8.09
N ASN A 135 -0.62 11.34 -7.10
CA ASN A 135 -0.10 12.67 -6.75
C ASN A 135 1.35 12.61 -6.27
N LEU A 136 1.70 11.69 -5.37
CA LEU A 136 3.09 11.52 -4.92
C LEU A 136 4.01 11.18 -6.09
N LYS A 137 3.60 10.27 -6.98
CA LYS A 137 4.36 9.89 -8.19
C LYS A 137 4.69 11.11 -9.05
N ARG A 138 3.69 11.97 -9.30
CA ARG A 138 3.86 13.18 -10.11
C ARG A 138 4.71 14.26 -9.43
N ILE A 139 4.39 14.59 -8.18
CA ILE A 139 5.11 15.62 -7.41
C ILE A 139 6.59 15.23 -7.25
N HIS A 140 6.87 13.95 -7.00
CA HIS A 140 8.24 13.46 -6.88
C HIS A 140 9.00 13.52 -8.21
N ALA A 141 8.35 13.19 -9.34
CA ALA A 141 8.95 13.32 -10.66
C ALA A 141 9.24 14.80 -11.02
N GLU A 142 8.30 15.71 -10.72
CA GLU A 142 8.48 17.15 -10.91
C GLU A 142 9.65 17.69 -10.06
N PHE A 143 9.76 17.24 -8.80
CA PHE A 143 10.88 17.56 -7.92
C PHE A 143 12.23 17.07 -8.49
N GLN A 144 12.27 15.82 -8.96
CA GLN A 144 13.48 15.25 -9.58
C GLN A 144 13.90 16.04 -10.81
N GLN A 145 12.96 16.38 -11.69
CA GLN A 145 13.25 17.16 -12.90
C GLN A 145 13.74 18.58 -12.58
N ALA A 146 13.14 19.24 -11.59
CA ALA A 146 13.47 20.61 -11.23
C ALA A 146 14.83 20.75 -10.52
N HIS A 147 15.23 19.75 -9.74
CA HIS A 147 16.39 19.87 -8.85
C HIS A 147 17.54 18.89 -9.18
N GLY A 148 17.27 17.85 -9.96
CA GLY A 148 18.18 16.72 -10.15
C GLY A 148 18.44 15.97 -8.84
N LEU A 149 17.48 16.00 -7.90
CA LEU A 149 17.58 15.38 -6.58
C LEU A 149 16.54 14.28 -6.44
N HIS A 150 16.91 13.17 -5.80
CA HIS A 150 16.03 12.06 -5.48
C HIS A 150 15.80 12.01 -3.98
N LEU A 151 14.54 12.19 -3.55
CA LEU A 151 14.13 11.93 -2.17
C LEU A 151 14.08 10.42 -1.93
N ARG A 152 14.83 9.97 -0.93
CA ARG A 152 14.77 8.61 -0.41
C ARG A 152 14.35 8.67 1.06
N HIS A 153 13.56 7.70 1.50
CA HIS A 153 13.26 7.58 2.92
C HIS A 153 13.08 6.14 3.35
N GLY A 154 13.39 5.89 4.61
CA GLY A 154 13.02 4.69 5.35
C GLY A 154 11.91 5.03 6.33
N CYS A 155 11.17 4.02 6.77
CA CYS A 155 10.21 4.16 7.85
C CYS A 155 10.31 3.05 8.89
N GLU A 156 9.84 3.37 10.08
CA GLU A 156 9.85 2.53 11.27
C GLU A 156 8.39 2.27 11.69
N PRO A 157 7.67 1.35 11.00
CA PRO A 157 6.24 1.19 11.21
C PRO A 157 5.98 0.29 12.41
N GLU A 158 5.86 0.88 13.60
CA GLU A 158 5.45 0.16 14.80
C GLU A 158 4.01 -0.35 14.67
N MET A 159 3.75 -1.53 15.24
CA MET A 159 2.43 -2.13 15.24
C MET A 159 2.17 -2.99 16.48
N MET A 160 0.93 -2.99 16.98
CA MET A 160 0.53 -3.89 18.05
C MET A 160 -0.15 -5.14 17.51
N TRP A 161 0.29 -6.31 17.97
CA TRP A 161 -0.37 -7.60 17.77
C TRP A 161 -1.34 -7.85 18.92
N LEU A 162 -2.64 -7.73 18.61
CA LEU A 162 -3.71 -7.78 19.59
C LEU A 162 -4.45 -9.10 19.54
N LYS A 163 -4.85 -9.59 20.72
CA LYS A 163 -5.76 -10.72 20.84
C LYS A 163 -7.16 -10.31 20.40
N LYS A 164 -7.95 -11.29 19.98
CA LYS A 164 -9.39 -11.12 19.76
C LYS A 164 -10.15 -11.56 21.00
N GLY A 165 -10.96 -10.66 21.54
CA GLY A 165 -11.96 -11.00 22.56
C GLY A 165 -13.09 -11.86 21.99
N ALA A 166 -14.00 -12.28 22.85
CA ALA A 166 -15.15 -13.11 22.47
C ALA A 166 -16.09 -12.44 21.43
N ASP A 167 -16.11 -11.10 21.39
CA ASP A 167 -16.86 -10.31 20.42
C ASP A 167 -16.07 -9.99 19.14
N GLY A 168 -14.86 -10.55 19.00
CA GLY A 168 -13.95 -10.33 17.88
C GLY A 168 -13.21 -8.98 17.92
N LYS A 169 -13.40 -8.15 18.95
CA LYS A 169 -12.71 -6.87 19.10
C LYS A 169 -11.32 -7.04 19.76
N PRO A 170 -10.45 -6.03 19.68
CA PRO A 170 -9.17 -6.06 20.37
C PRO A 170 -9.31 -6.28 21.88
N ASP A 171 -8.56 -7.24 22.43
CA ASP A 171 -8.52 -7.58 23.86
C ASP A 171 -7.09 -7.53 24.41
N GLY A 172 -6.43 -6.38 24.20
CA GLY A 172 -5.05 -6.14 24.61
C GLY A 172 -3.99 -6.85 23.76
N GLY A 173 -2.73 -6.50 24.02
CA GLY A 173 -1.57 -7.10 23.37
C GLY A 173 -1.35 -8.57 23.74
N VAL A 174 -0.63 -9.29 22.87
CA VAL A 174 -0.26 -10.69 23.12
C VAL A 174 0.77 -10.83 24.24
N THR A 175 1.73 -9.89 24.33
CA THR A 175 2.88 -9.94 25.24
C THR A 175 2.82 -8.83 26.30
N LYS A 176 3.79 -8.79 27.21
CA LYS A 176 3.96 -7.76 28.25
C LYS A 176 4.75 -6.55 27.71
N PRO A 177 4.67 -5.37 28.36
CA PRO A 177 5.37 -4.15 27.94
C PRO A 177 6.83 -4.15 28.42
N ASN A 178 7.62 -5.13 27.99
CA ASN A 178 9.04 -5.23 28.35
C ASN A 178 9.88 -4.99 27.11
N CYS A 179 10.08 -3.71 26.79
CA CYS A 179 10.83 -3.25 25.63
C CYS A 179 12.18 -3.97 25.49
N TYR A 180 12.52 -4.38 24.26
CA TYR A 180 13.73 -5.11 23.87
C TYR A 180 13.92 -6.49 24.54
N GLN A 181 12.96 -7.00 25.31
CA GLN A 181 13.10 -8.30 25.95
C GLN A 181 12.90 -9.42 24.91
N ILE A 182 13.97 -10.16 24.61
CA ILE A 182 13.96 -11.28 23.65
C ILE A 182 12.90 -12.34 23.94
N ASP A 183 12.62 -12.63 25.21
CA ASP A 183 11.59 -13.59 25.60
C ASP A 183 10.18 -13.12 25.14
N GLN A 184 9.88 -11.83 25.26
CA GLN A 184 8.62 -11.27 24.76
C GLN A 184 8.58 -11.23 23.23
N PHE A 185 9.73 -10.97 22.58
CA PHE A 185 9.82 -11.06 21.13
C PHE A 185 9.56 -12.50 20.64
N GLU A 186 10.18 -13.49 21.29
CA GLU A 186 10.09 -14.92 20.98
C GLU A 186 8.65 -15.46 21.04
N GLU A 187 7.80 -14.94 21.95
CA GLU A 187 6.37 -15.29 22.01
C GLU A 187 5.64 -15.01 20.67
N LEU A 188 6.09 -13.98 19.92
CA LEU A 188 5.55 -13.60 18.61
C LEU A 188 6.39 -14.12 17.43
N ARG A 189 7.40 -14.97 17.65
CA ARG A 189 8.27 -15.50 16.58
C ARG A 189 7.53 -16.12 15.40
N PRO A 190 6.53 -17.01 15.59
CA PRO A 190 5.80 -17.56 14.45
C PRO A 190 5.13 -16.48 13.58
N VAL A 191 4.68 -15.39 14.21
CA VAL A 191 3.99 -14.27 13.55
C VAL A 191 4.99 -13.42 12.77
N PHE A 192 6.05 -12.91 13.42
CA PHE A 192 6.98 -12.02 12.72
C PHE A 192 7.79 -12.75 11.65
N LEU A 193 8.12 -14.04 11.83
CA LEU A 193 8.81 -14.81 10.78
C LEU A 193 7.92 -14.98 9.54
N ARG A 194 6.61 -15.15 9.71
CA ARG A 194 5.66 -15.20 8.59
C ARG A 194 5.52 -13.84 7.91
N VAL A 195 5.53 -12.74 8.67
CA VAL A 195 5.58 -11.38 8.09
C VAL A 195 6.85 -11.21 7.26
N ILE A 196 8.02 -11.58 7.79
CA ILE A 196 9.30 -11.48 7.07
C ILE A 196 9.30 -12.34 5.80
N GLU A 197 8.79 -13.56 5.86
CA GLU A 197 8.65 -14.47 4.70
C GLU A 197 7.83 -13.82 3.58
N TYR A 198 6.63 -13.32 3.91
CA TYR A 198 5.75 -12.68 2.93
C TYR A 198 6.31 -11.34 2.43
N SER A 199 6.90 -10.54 3.30
CA SER A 199 7.58 -9.29 2.94
C SER A 199 8.70 -9.53 1.94
N ARG A 200 9.57 -10.50 2.18
CA ARG A 200 10.65 -10.87 1.24
C ARG A 200 10.10 -11.36 -0.09
N ALA A 201 9.06 -12.20 -0.08
CA ALA A 201 8.39 -12.66 -1.29
C ALA A 201 7.74 -11.52 -2.10
N MET A 202 7.42 -10.39 -1.46
CA MET A 202 6.87 -9.20 -2.09
C MET A 202 7.90 -8.08 -2.30
N GLY A 203 9.20 -8.36 -2.16
CA GLY A 203 10.28 -7.43 -2.49
C GLY A 203 10.62 -6.39 -1.42
N LEU A 204 10.29 -6.67 -0.15
CA LEU A 204 10.78 -5.92 0.99
C LEU A 204 12.05 -6.60 1.54
N ASP A 205 13.13 -5.84 1.64
CA ASP A 205 14.36 -6.27 2.29
C ASP A 205 14.25 -5.99 3.80
N MET A 206 13.87 -7.00 4.57
CA MET A 206 13.67 -6.91 6.02
C MET A 206 15.02 -6.96 6.75
N ILE A 207 15.32 -5.95 7.58
CA ILE A 207 16.67 -5.74 8.15
C ILE A 207 16.77 -6.07 9.64
N GLN A 208 15.79 -5.66 10.45
CA GLN A 208 15.79 -5.86 11.89
C GLN A 208 14.36 -5.84 12.42
N GLY A 209 14.21 -6.19 13.70
CA GLY A 209 12.98 -5.98 14.42
C GLY A 209 13.12 -6.34 15.88
N ASP A 210 12.21 -5.80 16.67
CA ASP A 210 12.30 -5.79 18.11
C ASP A 210 10.90 -5.75 18.73
N HIS A 211 10.86 -6.10 20.02
CA HIS A 211 9.69 -5.92 20.87
C HIS A 211 9.76 -4.53 21.50
N GLU A 212 8.66 -3.78 21.39
CA GLU A 212 8.59 -2.37 21.73
C GLU A 212 7.93 -2.11 23.10
N ASP A 213 7.73 -0.83 23.44
CA ASP A 213 7.38 -0.40 24.80
C ASP A 213 5.93 -0.71 25.26
N ALA A 214 5.06 -1.22 24.37
CA ALA A 214 3.69 -1.60 24.72
C ALA A 214 3.40 -3.11 24.55
N PRO A 215 2.35 -3.64 25.22
CA PRO A 215 1.94 -5.04 25.10
C PRO A 215 1.72 -5.46 23.64
N GLY A 216 2.42 -6.50 23.18
CA GLY A 216 2.34 -6.98 21.79
C GLY A 216 2.86 -6.02 20.73
N GLN A 217 3.49 -4.90 21.10
CA GLN A 217 4.04 -3.95 20.14
C GLN A 217 5.36 -4.49 19.59
N LEU A 218 5.47 -4.50 18.26
CA LEU A 218 6.70 -4.80 17.57
C LEU A 218 7.02 -3.67 16.60
N GLU A 219 8.29 -3.53 16.27
CA GLU A 219 8.77 -2.82 15.10
C GLU A 219 9.52 -3.82 14.22
N LEU A 220 9.23 -3.85 12.91
CA LEU A 220 10.02 -4.62 11.95
C LEU A 220 10.38 -3.70 10.79
N ASN A 221 11.68 -3.45 10.62
CA ASN A 221 12.18 -2.49 9.64
C ASN A 221 12.50 -3.17 8.30
N PHE A 222 12.39 -2.38 7.24
CA PHE A 222 12.88 -2.74 5.92
C PHE A 222 13.72 -1.60 5.33
N THR A 223 14.63 -1.97 4.42
CA THR A 223 15.58 -1.03 3.79
C THR A 223 14.85 0.13 3.10
N TYR A 224 15.35 1.35 3.33
CA TYR A 224 14.88 2.58 2.70
C TYR A 224 15.01 2.54 1.16
N ASP A 225 14.26 3.39 0.46
CA ASP A 225 14.29 3.46 -1.00
C ASP A 225 13.79 4.83 -1.49
N ASP A 226 13.67 4.97 -2.81
CA ASP A 226 12.93 6.03 -3.46
C ASP A 226 11.56 6.26 -2.78
N ALA A 227 11.18 7.54 -2.63
CA ALA A 227 10.04 7.92 -1.81
C ALA A 227 8.73 7.21 -2.17
N LEU A 228 8.45 7.05 -3.47
CA LEU A 228 7.24 6.36 -3.92
C LEU A 228 7.32 4.86 -3.59
N ARG A 229 8.49 4.24 -3.78
CA ARG A 229 8.71 2.82 -3.50
C ARG A 229 8.56 2.51 -2.00
N THR A 230 9.09 3.36 -1.12
CA THR A 230 8.92 3.18 0.33
C THR A 230 7.44 3.28 0.73
N CYS A 231 6.67 4.20 0.14
CA CYS A 231 5.22 4.29 0.39
C CYS A 231 4.44 3.06 -0.10
N ASP A 232 4.78 2.54 -1.29
CA ASP A 232 4.21 1.29 -1.82
C ASP A 232 4.56 0.09 -0.92
N ARG A 233 5.78 0.03 -0.39
CA ARG A 233 6.23 -1.01 0.56
C ARG A 233 5.53 -0.89 1.90
N LEU A 234 5.40 0.29 2.49
CA LEU A 234 4.68 0.48 3.76
C LEU A 234 3.21 0.04 3.63
N THR A 235 2.56 0.40 2.52
CA THR A 235 1.20 -0.07 2.22
C THR A 235 1.14 -1.59 2.12
N THR A 236 2.07 -2.19 1.38
CA THR A 236 2.17 -3.64 1.21
C THR A 236 2.43 -4.35 2.54
N TYR A 237 3.31 -3.79 3.37
CA TYR A 237 3.65 -4.28 4.70
C TYR A 237 2.41 -4.36 5.61
N ARG A 238 1.55 -3.32 5.58
CA ARG A 238 0.28 -3.34 6.33
C ARG A 238 -0.69 -4.41 5.81
N GLN A 239 -0.77 -4.64 4.50
CA GLN A 239 -1.57 -5.74 3.93
C GLN A 239 -1.03 -7.11 4.35
N ILE A 240 0.30 -7.29 4.33
CA ILE A 240 0.97 -8.51 4.82
C ILE A 240 0.63 -8.74 6.29
N CYS A 241 0.84 -7.75 7.16
CA CYS A 241 0.55 -7.87 8.58
C CYS A 241 -0.92 -8.21 8.83
N ALA A 242 -1.85 -7.58 8.09
CA ALA A 242 -3.28 -7.90 8.18
C ALA A 242 -3.57 -9.34 7.75
N GLN A 243 -2.89 -9.86 6.73
CA GLN A 243 -3.04 -11.25 6.31
C GLN A 243 -2.48 -12.22 7.35
N VAL A 244 -1.26 -12.00 7.84
CA VAL A 244 -0.66 -12.83 8.88
C VAL A 244 -1.52 -12.82 10.14
N ALA A 245 -2.08 -11.67 10.53
CA ALA A 245 -3.01 -11.58 11.65
C ALA A 245 -4.23 -12.50 11.46
N ARG A 246 -4.76 -12.66 10.24
CA ARG A 246 -5.86 -13.62 9.98
C ARG A 246 -5.42 -15.06 10.21
N GLU A 247 -4.22 -15.42 9.73
CA GLU A 247 -3.66 -16.78 9.85
C GLU A 247 -3.43 -17.20 11.30
N PHE A 248 -3.03 -16.25 12.16
CA PHE A 248 -2.75 -16.51 13.58
C PHE A 248 -3.91 -16.12 14.52
N ASN A 249 -5.07 -15.76 13.97
CA ASN A 249 -6.24 -15.28 14.73
C ASN A 249 -5.95 -14.07 15.64
N LEU A 250 -5.10 -13.15 15.19
CA LEU A 250 -4.75 -11.90 15.84
C LEU A 250 -5.35 -10.70 15.09
N ILE A 251 -5.08 -9.51 15.61
CA ILE A 251 -5.31 -8.23 14.93
C ILE A 251 -3.96 -7.50 14.85
N ALA A 252 -3.50 -7.18 13.64
CA ALA A 252 -2.39 -6.25 13.44
C ALA A 252 -2.94 -4.81 13.50
N CYS A 253 -2.53 -4.05 14.51
CA CYS A 253 -3.03 -2.71 14.78
C CYS A 253 -1.95 -1.65 14.57
N PHE A 254 -2.18 -0.77 13.60
CA PHE A 254 -1.33 0.41 13.31
C PHE A 254 -1.99 1.72 13.80
N MET A 255 -2.97 1.62 14.72
CA MET A 255 -3.57 2.82 15.31
C MET A 255 -2.52 3.49 16.19
N SER A 256 -2.40 4.82 16.12
CA SER A 256 -1.37 5.54 16.90
C SER A 256 -1.53 5.34 18.41
N LYS A 257 -2.77 5.20 18.91
CA LYS A 257 -3.04 5.01 20.34
C LYS A 257 -4.24 4.09 20.58
N PRO A 258 -4.07 2.75 20.48
CA PRO A 258 -5.19 1.83 20.65
C PRO A 258 -5.60 1.66 22.12
N PHE A 259 -4.66 1.85 23.07
CA PHE A 259 -4.91 1.74 24.51
C PHE A 259 -4.32 2.93 25.27
N MET A 260 -5.02 3.34 26.34
CA MET A 260 -4.52 4.34 27.28
C MET A 260 -3.53 3.72 28.27
N GLY A 261 -2.55 4.49 28.73
CA GLY A 261 -1.60 4.06 29.76
C GLY A 261 -0.42 3.19 29.28
N VAL A 262 -0.31 2.95 27.97
CA VAL A 262 0.85 2.28 27.33
C VAL A 262 1.41 3.17 26.23
N SER A 263 2.56 2.84 25.66
CA SER A 263 3.17 3.63 24.56
C SER A 263 2.32 3.65 23.28
N ALA A 264 2.55 4.69 22.47
CA ALA A 264 1.86 4.90 21.19
C ALA A 264 2.59 4.11 20.10
N SER A 265 1.93 3.85 18.97
CA SER A 265 2.59 3.34 17.76
C SER A 265 2.99 4.48 16.83
N GLY A 266 4.29 4.62 16.64
CA GLY A 266 4.94 5.55 15.73
C GLY A 266 5.02 5.04 14.28
N CYS A 267 5.40 5.96 13.39
CA CYS A 267 5.90 5.63 12.06
C CYS A 267 6.98 6.67 11.76
N HIS A 268 8.15 6.50 12.36
CA HIS A 268 9.24 7.44 12.16
C HIS A 268 9.70 7.38 10.69
N HIS A 269 10.10 8.52 10.14
CA HIS A 269 10.62 8.61 8.79
C HIS A 269 12.02 9.22 8.82
N ASN A 270 12.97 8.49 8.25
CA ASN A 270 14.34 8.94 8.05
C ASN A 270 14.48 9.33 6.57
N LEU A 271 14.82 10.58 6.26
CA LEU A 271 14.80 11.12 4.90
C LEU A 271 16.18 11.61 4.48
N SER A 272 16.58 11.34 3.23
CA SER A 272 17.80 11.89 2.62
C SER A 272 17.60 12.26 1.15
N LEU A 273 18.47 13.14 0.63
CA LEU A 273 18.44 13.61 -0.76
C LEU A 273 19.70 13.16 -1.50
N TRP A 274 19.51 12.64 -2.71
CA TRP A 274 20.56 12.00 -3.52
C TRP A 274 20.69 12.64 -4.91
N ARG A 275 21.87 12.60 -5.52
CA ARG A 275 22.13 12.90 -6.94
C ARG A 275 22.77 11.66 -7.57
N GLU A 276 22.20 11.13 -8.65
CA GLU A 276 22.81 10.06 -9.49
C GLU A 276 23.70 9.04 -8.74
N GLY A 277 23.15 8.36 -7.73
CA GLY A 277 23.87 7.31 -6.98
C GLY A 277 24.71 7.78 -5.79
N ASP A 278 24.98 9.08 -5.70
CA ASP A 278 25.68 9.70 -4.56
C ASP A 278 24.69 10.37 -3.60
N GLU A 279 24.88 10.14 -2.31
CA GLU A 279 24.15 10.83 -1.25
C GLU A 279 24.66 12.27 -1.12
N VAL A 280 23.74 13.25 -1.03
CA VAL A 280 24.11 14.68 -1.03
C VAL A 280 23.77 15.35 0.30
N ILE A 281 22.70 14.93 0.97
CA ILE A 281 22.29 15.49 2.27
C ILE A 281 21.78 14.36 3.16
N HIS A 282 22.34 14.32 4.36
CA HIS A 282 22.07 13.36 5.43
C HIS A 282 20.99 13.85 6.40
#